data_AF-A0A2E6H0I1-F1
#
_entry.id   AF-A0A2E6H0I1-F1
#
_cell.length_a   1.000
_cell.length_b   1.000
_cell.length_c   1.000
_cell.angle_alpha   90.00
_cell.angle_beta   90.00
_cell.angle_gamma   90.00
#
_symmetry.space_group_name_H-M   'P 1'
#
loop_
_entity.id
_entity.type
_entity.pdbx_description
1 polymer ?
#
loop_
_entity_poly.entity_id
_entity_poly.type
_entity_poly.pdbx_seq_one_letter_code
_entity_poly.pdbx_strand_id
1 'polypeptide(L)'
;MRDLIIRLIDIDLVRLEEKYLNWFEGHRIDPVEVSLFTSFNCTEKRKYWLVTNHKKNSESNYRIIFDGREKKFGLEMETESGENVMMGLYGSFFETIRSM
;
A
#
# COMPACT_ATOMS: atom_id res chain seq x y z
N MET A 1 7.94 9.04 -10.93
CA MET A 1 7.60 8.67 -9.53
C MET A 1 7.58 7.16 -9.36
N ARG A 2 6.84 6.45 -10.21
CA ARG A 2 6.85 4.98 -10.37
C ARG A 2 8.22 4.31 -10.20
N ASP A 3 9.25 4.71 -10.96
CA ASP A 3 10.58 4.10 -10.88
C ASP A 3 11.23 4.17 -9.50
N LEU A 4 10.97 5.26 -8.75
CA LEU A 4 11.45 5.36 -7.37
C LEU A 4 10.76 4.31 -6.48
N ILE A 5 9.45 4.16 -6.63
CA ILE A 5 8.66 3.21 -5.82
C ILE A 5 9.19 1.79 -6.05
N ILE A 6 9.38 1.40 -7.32
CA ILE A 6 9.92 0.09 -7.68
C ILE A 6 11.29 -0.12 -7.04
N ARG A 7 12.21 0.85 -7.17
CA ARG A 7 13.54 0.76 -6.55
C ARG A 7 13.49 0.61 -5.03
N LEU A 8 12.59 1.34 -4.36
CA LEU A 8 12.44 1.25 -2.90
C LEU A 8 11.90 -0.12 -2.47
N ILE A 9 10.95 -0.69 -3.23
CA ILE A 9 10.44 -2.03 -3.01
C ILE A 9 11.58 -3.05 -3.18
N ASP A 10 12.32 -3.00 -4.30
CA ASP A 10 13.40 -3.95 -4.61
C ASP A 10 14.47 -4.01 -3.51
N ILE A 11 14.81 -2.85 -2.92
CA ILE A 11 15.75 -2.76 -1.78
C ILE A 11 15.22 -3.52 -0.56
N ASP A 12 13.91 -3.49 -0.31
CA ASP A 12 13.30 -4.15 0.84
C ASP A 12 12.97 -5.63 0.58
N LEU A 13 12.81 -6.05 -0.69
CA LEU A 13 12.51 -7.45 -1.03
C LEU A 13 13.58 -8.42 -0.49
N VAL A 14 14.86 -8.02 -0.51
CA VAL A 14 15.96 -8.86 -0.01
C VAL A 14 15.89 -9.11 1.50
N ARG A 15 15.05 -8.37 2.22
CA ARG A 15 14.88 -8.45 3.68
C ARG A 15 13.67 -9.31 4.08
N LEU A 16 12.81 -9.67 3.13
CA LEU A 16 11.55 -10.35 3.40
C LEU A 16 11.72 -11.86 3.53
N GLU A 17 10.98 -12.46 4.46
CA GLU A 17 10.78 -13.90 4.52
C GLU A 17 9.99 -14.37 3.28
N GLU A 18 10.24 -15.60 2.84
CA GLU A 18 9.63 -16.20 1.64
C GLU A 18 8.09 -16.07 1.59
N LYS A 19 7.42 -16.22 2.74
CA LYS A 19 5.96 -16.08 2.82
C LYS A 19 5.46 -14.69 2.39
N TYR A 20 6.19 -13.62 2.74
CA TYR A 20 5.81 -12.25 2.39
C TYR A 20 6.17 -11.94 0.93
N LEU A 21 7.25 -12.52 0.42
CA LEU A 21 7.59 -12.44 -1.00
C LEU A 21 6.52 -13.09 -1.86
N ASN A 22 6.12 -14.32 -1.54
CA ASN A 22 5.07 -15.03 -2.27
C ASN A 22 3.74 -14.28 -2.21
N TRP A 23 3.38 -13.74 -1.03
CA TRP A 23 2.21 -12.88 -0.91
C TRP A 23 2.32 -11.63 -1.77
N PHE A 24 3.46 -10.93 -1.75
CA PHE A 24 3.63 -9.71 -2.54
C PHE A 24 3.59 -10.00 -4.04
N GLU A 25 4.26 -11.04 -4.52
CA GLU A 25 4.28 -11.42 -5.94
C GLU A 25 2.88 -11.75 -6.47
N GLY A 26 2.01 -12.34 -5.64
CA GLY A 26 0.61 -12.60 -5.99
C GLY A 26 -0.26 -11.34 -6.08
N HIS A 27 0.15 -10.25 -5.43
CA HIS A 27 -0.68 -9.06 -5.25
C HIS A 27 -0.08 -7.78 -5.81
N ARG A 28 1.19 -7.79 -6.22
CA ARG A 28 1.87 -6.62 -6.76
C ARG A 28 1.19 -6.16 -8.03
N ILE A 29 1.03 -4.86 -8.15
CA ILE A 29 0.59 -4.21 -9.37
C ILE A 29 1.61 -3.18 -9.80
N ASP A 30 1.45 -2.70 -11.02
CA ASP A 30 2.16 -1.51 -11.41
C ASP A 30 1.69 -0.29 -10.58
N PRO A 31 2.59 0.51 -9.97
CA PRO A 31 2.16 1.61 -9.12
C PRO A 31 1.23 2.59 -9.83
N VAL A 32 0.03 2.75 -9.29
CA VAL A 32 -1.03 3.62 -9.85
C VAL A 32 -1.45 4.69 -8.85
N GLU A 33 -1.65 5.92 -9.32
CA GLU A 33 -2.11 7.00 -8.46
C GLU A 33 -3.57 6.80 -8.04
N VAL A 34 -3.85 6.92 -6.75
CA VAL A 34 -5.18 6.82 -6.15
C VAL A 34 -5.45 8.01 -5.25
N SER A 35 -6.73 8.35 -5.09
CA SER A 35 -7.18 9.41 -4.17
C SER A 35 -7.91 8.78 -3.00
N LEU A 36 -7.34 8.93 -1.80
CA LEU A 36 -7.80 8.28 -0.57
C LEU A 36 -8.22 9.33 0.45
N PHE A 37 -9.24 9.02 1.23
CA PHE A 37 -9.56 9.80 2.43
C PHE A 37 -8.44 9.67 3.46
N THR A 38 -8.13 10.76 4.15
CA THR A 38 -7.05 10.79 5.16
C THR A 38 -7.47 10.21 6.51
N SER A 39 -8.78 10.02 6.74
CA SER A 39 -9.35 9.27 7.85
C SER A 39 -10.83 8.91 7.56
N PHE A 40 -11.43 8.04 8.37
CA PHE A 40 -12.80 7.54 8.17
C PHE A 40 -13.90 8.62 8.13
N ASN A 41 -13.68 9.75 8.82
CA ASN A 41 -14.69 10.80 8.96
C ASN A 41 -14.26 12.11 8.30
N CYS A 42 -13.20 12.09 7.50
CA CYS A 42 -12.66 13.28 6.86
C CYS A 42 -13.18 13.41 5.43
N THR A 43 -13.46 14.64 5.01
CA THR A 43 -13.76 14.95 3.60
C THR A 43 -12.49 15.21 2.78
N GLU A 44 -11.34 15.38 3.43
CA GLU A 44 -10.06 15.58 2.77
C GLU A 44 -9.59 14.28 2.12
N LYS A 45 -9.30 14.37 0.82
CA LYS A 45 -8.60 13.34 0.09
C LYS A 45 -7.19 13.77 -0.26
N ARG A 46 -6.26 12.82 -0.21
CA ARG A 46 -4.88 12.99 -0.68
C ARG A 46 -4.54 11.95 -1.74
N LYS A 47 -3.57 12.29 -2.59
CA LYS A 47 -3.03 11.40 -3.63
C LYS A 47 -1.95 10.50 -3.05
N TYR A 48 -2.06 9.21 -3.32
CA TYR A 48 -1.09 8.16 -2.97
C TYR A 48 -0.84 7.27 -4.19
N TRP A 49 0.13 6.38 -4.09
CA TRP A 49 0.41 5.37 -5.12
C TRP A 49 0.08 3.98 -4.58
N LEU A 50 -0.90 3.31 -5.16
CA LEU A 50 -1.25 1.94 -4.82
C LEU A 50 -0.23 0.97 -5.42
N VAL A 51 0.30 0.05 -4.61
CA VAL A 51 1.32 -0.91 -5.04
C VAL A 51 0.88 -2.38 -4.96
N THR A 52 -0.18 -2.69 -4.20
CA THR A 52 -0.81 -4.02 -4.20
C THR A 52 -2.31 -3.97 -4.46
N ASN A 53 -2.87 -5.04 -5.00
CA ASN A 53 -4.31 -5.18 -5.22
C ASN A 53 -4.78 -6.64 -5.08
N HIS A 54 -5.66 -6.88 -4.12
CA HIS A 54 -6.26 -8.20 -3.82
C HIS A 54 -7.78 -8.13 -3.68
N LYS A 55 -8.44 -7.13 -4.30
CA LYS A 55 -9.91 -6.97 -4.30
C LYS A 55 -10.70 -8.20 -4.81
N LYS A 56 -10.03 -9.23 -5.36
CA LYS A 56 -10.67 -10.40 -5.99
C LYS A 56 -10.69 -11.67 -5.13
N ASN A 57 -10.02 -11.72 -3.98
CA ASN A 57 -9.70 -13.00 -3.34
C ASN A 57 -10.36 -13.25 -1.97
N SER A 58 -11.33 -12.42 -1.53
CA SER A 58 -11.86 -12.50 -0.14
C SER A 58 -10.77 -12.40 0.95
N GLU A 59 -9.60 -11.90 0.56
CA GLU A 59 -8.46 -11.63 1.43
C GLU A 59 -8.67 -10.31 2.19
N SER A 60 -7.83 -10.09 3.20
CA SER A 60 -7.74 -8.85 4.00
C SER A 60 -8.06 -7.58 3.20
N ASN A 61 -8.82 -6.62 3.73
CA ASN A 61 -9.14 -5.39 2.96
C ASN A 61 -7.97 -4.39 2.85
N TYR A 62 -6.79 -4.70 3.40
CA TYR A 62 -5.66 -3.78 3.48
C TYR A 62 -4.72 -3.87 2.28
N ARG A 63 -4.56 -2.78 1.52
CA ARG A 63 -3.60 -2.68 0.40
C ARG A 63 -2.44 -1.75 0.74
N ILE A 64 -1.28 -2.01 0.15
CA ILE A 64 -0.08 -1.20 0.39
C ILE A 64 -0.11 0.01 -0.54
N ILE A 65 0.17 1.18 0.02
CA ILE A 65 0.29 2.45 -0.69
C ILE A 65 1.64 3.10 -0.44
N PHE A 66 1.99 4.10 -1.24
CA PHE A 66 3.15 4.94 -1.07
C PHE A 66 2.77 6.43 -1.12
N ASP A 67 3.18 7.19 -0.11
CA ASP A 67 3.07 8.65 -0.09
C ASP A 67 4.29 9.26 -0.78
N GLY A 68 4.06 9.85 -1.96
CA GLY A 68 5.10 10.49 -2.76
C GLY A 68 5.72 11.74 -2.12
N ARG A 69 5.06 12.36 -1.13
CA ARG A 69 5.57 13.54 -0.40
C ARG A 69 6.49 13.13 0.74
N GLU A 70 6.01 12.22 1.58
CA GLU A 70 6.76 11.76 2.76
C GLU A 70 7.79 10.68 2.42
N LYS A 71 7.72 10.10 1.21
CA LYS A 71 8.54 8.97 0.78
C LYS A 71 8.38 7.75 1.69
N LYS A 72 7.16 7.50 2.16
CA LYS A 72 6.83 6.40 3.06
C LYS A 72 5.76 5.49 2.46
N PHE A 73 5.87 4.21 2.77
CA PHE A 73 4.83 3.23 2.55
C PHE A 73 3.80 3.27 3.68
N GLY A 74 2.60 2.83 3.35
CA GLY A 74 1.43 2.87 4.20
C GLY A 74 0.42 1.80 3.82
N LEU A 75 -0.68 1.77 4.55
CA LEU A 75 -1.83 0.93 4.22
C LEU A 75 -3.02 1.79 3.85
N GLU A 76 -3.80 1.31 2.90
CA GLU A 76 -5.19 1.72 2.70
C GLU A 76 -6.13 0.58 3.01
N MET A 77 -7.40 0.88 3.24
CA MET A 77 -8.46 -0.10 3.22
C MET A 77 -9.71 0.42 2.51
N GLU A 78 -10.49 -0.51 1.97
CA GLU A 78 -11.85 -0.23 1.54
C GLU A 78 -12.83 -0.44 2.71
N THR A 79 -13.66 0.55 2.99
CA THR A 79 -14.72 0.49 4.00
C THR A 79 -15.91 -0.31 3.49
N GLU A 80 -16.84 -0.66 4.38
CA GLU A 80 -18.11 -1.29 4.00
C GLU A 80 -18.96 -0.40 3.08
N SER A 81 -18.79 0.93 3.16
CA SER A 81 -19.42 1.91 2.26
C SER A 81 -18.76 1.99 0.88
N GLY A 82 -17.68 1.25 0.62
CA GLY A 82 -16.92 1.27 -0.64
C GLY A 82 -15.92 2.44 -0.74
N GLU A 83 -15.63 3.12 0.36
CA GLU A 83 -14.69 4.24 0.40
C GLU A 83 -13.28 3.74 0.69
N ASN A 84 -12.30 4.32 -0.01
CA ASN A 84 -10.89 3.97 0.19
C ASN A 84 -10.24 4.98 1.15
N VAL A 85 -9.73 4.49 2.28
CA VAL A 85 -9.21 5.29 3.38
C VAL A 85 -7.75 4.91 3.66
N MET A 86 -6.89 5.91 3.81
CA MET A 86 -5.51 5.71 4.28
C MET A 86 -5.52 5.43 5.78
N MET A 87 -4.91 4.31 6.17
CA MET A 87 -4.92 3.79 7.54
C MET A 87 -3.70 4.21 8.35
N GLY A 88 -2.57 4.43 7.68
CA GLY A 88 -1.34 4.89 8.31
C GLY A 88 -0.15 4.81 7.37
N LEU A 89 0.90 5.56 7.71
CA LEU A 89 2.22 5.45 7.10
C LEU A 89 3.15 4.73 8.07
N TYR A 90 3.80 3.66 7.62
CA TYR A 90 4.62 2.78 8.45
C TYR A 90 6.12 2.90 8.15
N GLY A 91 6.51 3.70 7.14
CA GLY A 91 7.91 3.94 6.80
C GLY A 91 8.33 3.20 5.55
N SER A 92 9.12 2.14 5.70
CA SER A 92 9.61 1.31 4.60
C SER A 92 8.57 0.31 4.08
N PHE A 93 8.83 -0.28 2.91
CA PHE A 93 7.97 -1.32 2.35
C PHE A 93 8.00 -2.55 3.27
N PHE A 94 9.19 -2.91 3.76
CA PHE A 94 9.40 -3.98 4.73
C PHE A 94 8.62 -3.79 6.04
N GLU A 95 8.61 -2.59 6.61
CA GLU A 95 7.85 -2.30 7.84
C GLU A 95 6.35 -2.39 7.60
N THR A 96 5.89 -1.90 6.45
CA THR A 96 4.47 -1.91 6.10
C THR A 96 3.94 -3.32 5.90
N ILE A 97 4.63 -4.15 5.11
CA ILE A 97 4.19 -5.54 4.85
C ILE A 97 4.24 -6.42 6.12
N ARG A 98 5.14 -6.12 7.06
CA ARG A 98 5.18 -6.80 8.37
C ARG A 98 4.10 -6.33 9.36
N SER A 99 3.46 -5.21 9.08
CA SER A 99 2.37 -4.65 9.88
C SER A 99 0.99 -5.15 9.44
N MET A 100 0.93 -5.94 8.37
CA MET A 100 -0.26 -6.64 7.87
C MET A 100 -0.41 -8.01 8.55
#